data_AF-A0A6P5A3A6-F1
#
_entry.id   AF-A0A6P5A3A6-F1
#
_cell.length_a   1.000
_cell.length_b   1.000
_cell.length_c   1.000
_cell.angle_alpha   90.00
_cell.angle_beta   90.00
_cell.angle_gamma   90.00
#
_symmetry.space_group_name_H-M   'P 1'
#
loop_
_entity.id
_entity.type
_entity.pdbx_description
1 polymer ?
#
loop_
_entity_poly.entity_id
_entity_poly.type
_entity_poly.pdbx_seq_one_letter_code
_entity_poly.pdbx_strand_id
1 'polypeptide(L)'
;MGFVKSLPRPVAALYPSVLLSLVLGYWVSLTPAVDSYLRQNVQPILQDTSVWRSSGRFLQTQWEWVYESFRDEYQLATVGTTLVIIVCMLMMTSLYTYMDLTGRPAVLVRYKIQPNVNPPPVDPALFAKVGLQLIPNTLLTIAIIYLLQPVMVWRGMEFSKKLPSLWRLLLDFPVCVLMQEIGFYYAHRLVHVPYLYKRIHKKHHEFTAPMSVVAPYCHPFEHVTSNVIPLFTGPILSGCHVITMWLWLAYLIYETTTGHSGYHLPFSKSPEFHDFHHAKFNYNYGTIGLLDWLHGTDSAFRHSTAWKRHRILFGITPLSASIPDIKKE
;
A
#
# COMPACT_ATOMS: atom_id res chain seq x y z
N MET A 1 6.01 -44.83 2.52
CA MET A 1 5.50 -44.07 1.36
C MET A 1 5.33 -42.63 1.83
N GLY A 2 6.02 -41.66 1.21
CA GLY A 2 6.04 -40.27 1.69
C GLY A 2 7.41 -39.60 1.65
N PHE A 3 8.09 -39.64 0.50
CA PHE A 3 9.29 -38.87 0.20
C PHE A 3 8.96 -37.36 0.19
N VAL A 4 9.28 -36.63 1.26
CA VAL A 4 9.58 -35.18 1.19
C VAL A 4 10.76 -34.91 2.13
N LYS A 5 11.91 -35.52 1.83
CA LYS A 5 13.19 -35.13 2.42
C LYS A 5 13.76 -33.98 1.61
N SER A 6 13.84 -32.82 2.24
CA SER A 6 14.88 -31.80 2.07
C SER A 6 15.34 -31.52 0.63
N LEU A 7 14.71 -30.53 -0.01
CA LEU A 7 15.36 -29.80 -1.10
C LEU A 7 16.57 -29.03 -0.53
N PRO A 8 17.74 -29.06 -1.19
CA PRO A 8 18.93 -28.35 -0.72
C PRO A 8 18.73 -26.83 -0.82
N ARG A 9 18.95 -26.13 0.29
CA ARG A 9 19.09 -24.67 0.35
C ARG A 9 20.50 -24.29 -0.13
N PRO A 10 20.71 -24.05 -1.43
CA PRO A 10 21.23 -22.74 -1.84
C PRO A 10 20.79 -22.38 -3.28
N VAL A 11 19.54 -21.94 -3.47
CA VAL A 11 19.11 -21.30 -4.75
C VAL A 11 18.30 -20.02 -4.52
N ALA A 12 17.83 -19.76 -3.29
CA ALA A 12 16.94 -18.65 -2.97
C ALA A 12 17.55 -17.23 -3.12
N ALA A 13 18.87 -17.07 -3.26
CA ALA A 13 19.52 -15.76 -3.32
C ALA A 13 19.63 -15.15 -4.74
N LEU A 14 19.37 -15.93 -5.80
CA LEU A 14 19.53 -15.50 -7.21
C LEU A 14 18.22 -15.09 -7.91
N TYR A 15 17.07 -15.29 -7.28
CA TYR A 15 15.77 -15.05 -7.91
C TYR A 15 15.30 -13.59 -7.96
N PRO A 16 15.54 -12.71 -6.95
CA PRO A 16 14.92 -11.38 -6.95
C PRO A 16 15.43 -10.47 -8.07
N SER A 17 16.74 -10.49 -8.34
CA SER A 17 17.36 -9.69 -9.40
C SER A 17 16.97 -10.18 -10.79
N VAL A 18 16.92 -11.51 -11.00
CA VAL A 18 16.46 -12.10 -12.27
C VAL A 18 14.97 -11.82 -12.50
N LEU A 19 14.13 -11.97 -11.48
CA LEU A 19 12.70 -11.68 -11.57
C LEU A 19 12.46 -10.18 -11.83
N LEU A 20 13.20 -9.31 -11.14
CA LEU A 20 13.16 -7.86 -11.35
C LEU A 20 13.62 -7.51 -12.78
N SER A 21 14.71 -8.09 -13.27
CA SER A 21 15.21 -7.88 -14.63
C SER A 21 14.26 -8.42 -15.70
N LEU A 22 13.58 -9.54 -15.46
CA LEU A 22 12.58 -10.09 -16.38
C LEU A 22 11.30 -9.24 -16.40
N VAL A 23 10.82 -8.81 -15.23
CA VAL A 23 9.67 -7.90 -15.12
C VAL A 23 10.00 -6.56 -15.80
N LEU A 24 11.19 -6.00 -15.55
CA LEU A 24 11.64 -4.75 -16.17
C LEU A 24 11.86 -4.87 -17.68
N GLY A 25 12.52 -5.95 -18.12
CA GLY A 25 12.78 -6.21 -19.53
C GLY A 25 11.48 -6.42 -20.32
N TYR A 26 10.54 -7.17 -19.74
CA TYR A 26 9.19 -7.33 -20.28
C TYR A 26 8.44 -5.99 -20.30
N TRP A 27 8.49 -5.22 -19.20
CA TRP A 27 7.72 -3.98 -19.08
C TRP A 27 8.13 -2.89 -20.04
N VAL A 28 9.43 -2.59 -20.07
CA VAL A 28 9.95 -1.45 -20.84
C VAL A 28 9.83 -1.70 -22.35
N SER A 29 9.90 -2.96 -22.79
CA SER A 29 9.87 -3.31 -24.21
C SER A 29 8.46 -3.63 -24.75
N LEU A 30 7.59 -4.27 -23.97
CA LEU A 30 6.29 -4.74 -24.46
C LEU A 30 5.14 -3.79 -24.13
N THR A 31 5.20 -3.03 -23.05
CA THR A 31 4.06 -2.16 -22.63
C THR A 31 3.63 -1.17 -23.73
N PRO A 32 4.54 -0.44 -24.40
CA PRO A 32 4.13 0.44 -25.50
C PRO A 32 3.51 -0.32 -26.68
N ALA A 33 4.03 -1.50 -27.01
CA ALA A 33 3.52 -2.33 -28.11
C ALA A 33 2.14 -2.91 -27.78
N VAL A 34 1.94 -3.41 -26.56
CA VAL A 34 0.66 -3.95 -26.08
C VAL A 34 -0.38 -2.85 -25.96
N ASP A 35 -0.03 -1.70 -25.39
CA ASP A 35 -0.93 -0.54 -25.32
C ASP A 35 -1.32 -0.03 -26.71
N SER A 36 -0.36 0.04 -27.64
CA SER A 36 -0.64 0.39 -29.04
C SER A 36 -1.58 -0.63 -29.70
N TYR A 37 -1.32 -1.93 -29.53
CA TYR A 37 -2.17 -3.00 -30.05
C TYR A 37 -3.60 -2.91 -29.50
N LEU A 38 -3.77 -2.74 -28.18
CA LEU A 38 -5.08 -2.60 -27.54
C LEU A 38 -5.82 -1.34 -28.00
N ARG A 39 -5.11 -0.23 -28.17
CA ARG A 39 -5.69 1.01 -28.73
C ARG A 39 -6.14 0.86 -30.18
N GLN A 40 -5.44 0.08 -30.98
CA GLN A 40 -5.79 -0.10 -32.39
C GLN A 40 -6.91 -1.12 -32.58
N ASN A 41 -6.93 -2.20 -31.79
CA ASN A 41 -7.80 -3.35 -32.04
C ASN A 41 -8.99 -3.47 -31.09
N VAL A 42 -8.90 -2.94 -29.87
CA VAL A 42 -9.93 -3.09 -28.82
C VAL A 42 -10.65 -1.79 -28.53
N GLN A 43 -9.90 -0.68 -28.45
CA GLN A 43 -10.47 0.64 -28.14
C GLN A 43 -11.60 1.08 -29.09
N PRO A 44 -11.55 0.85 -30.42
CA PRO A 44 -12.64 1.25 -31.32
C PRO A 44 -13.97 0.59 -30.95
N ILE A 45 -13.94 -0.69 -30.57
CA ILE A 45 -15.11 -1.48 -30.17
C ILE A 45 -15.78 -0.86 -28.92
N LEU A 46 -14.96 -0.36 -27.97
CA LEU A 46 -15.46 0.29 -26.75
C LEU A 46 -15.97 1.71 -27.02
N GLN A 47 -15.33 2.43 -27.95
CA GLN A 47 -15.66 3.82 -28.30
C GLN A 47 -16.98 3.99 -29.02
N ASP A 48 -17.55 2.93 -29.58
CA ASP A 48 -18.88 2.99 -30.20
C ASP A 48 -19.98 3.27 -29.16
N THR A 49 -19.73 2.99 -27.88
CA THR A 49 -20.67 3.33 -26.82
C THR A 49 -20.61 4.82 -26.45
N SER A 50 -21.77 5.45 -26.28
CA SER A 50 -21.86 6.84 -25.82
C SER A 50 -21.30 7.02 -24.42
N VAL A 51 -21.50 6.02 -23.54
CA VAL A 51 -21.00 6.00 -22.17
C VAL A 51 -19.48 6.13 -22.15
N TRP A 52 -18.76 5.28 -22.89
CA TRP A 52 -17.30 5.29 -22.91
C TRP A 52 -16.73 6.64 -23.38
N ARG A 53 -17.26 7.18 -24.47
CA ARG A 53 -16.83 8.48 -25.01
C ARG A 53 -17.09 9.62 -24.03
N SER A 54 -18.29 9.64 -23.43
CA SER A 54 -18.67 10.68 -22.47
C SER A 54 -17.83 10.60 -21.19
N SER A 55 -17.62 9.41 -20.64
CA SER A 55 -16.76 9.21 -19.46
C SER A 55 -15.31 9.61 -19.74
N GLY A 56 -14.75 9.23 -20.89
CA GLY A 56 -13.38 9.60 -21.27
C GLY A 56 -13.21 11.12 -21.40
N ARG A 57 -14.14 11.80 -22.06
CA ARG A 57 -14.12 13.28 -22.16
C ARG A 57 -14.28 13.93 -20.80
N PHE A 58 -15.21 13.46 -19.98
CA PHE A 58 -15.42 13.98 -18.64
C PHE A 58 -14.14 13.90 -17.80
N LEU A 59 -13.50 12.71 -17.74
CA LEU A 59 -12.26 12.51 -16.99
C LEU A 59 -11.12 13.38 -17.53
N GLN A 60 -10.99 13.49 -18.85
CA GLN A 60 -10.00 14.38 -19.47
C GLN A 60 -10.26 15.84 -19.06
N THR A 61 -11.50 16.33 -19.14
CA THR A 61 -11.83 17.70 -18.72
C THR A 61 -11.55 17.95 -17.22
N GLN A 62 -11.85 16.97 -16.34
CA GLN A 62 -11.51 17.11 -14.92
C GLN A 62 -9.98 17.16 -14.72
N TRP A 63 -9.23 16.34 -15.45
CA TRP A 63 -7.77 16.35 -15.39
C TRP A 63 -7.18 17.66 -15.88
N GLU A 64 -7.71 18.23 -16.97
CA GLU A 64 -7.25 19.51 -17.49
C GLU A 64 -7.43 20.64 -16.47
N TRP A 65 -8.55 20.66 -15.74
CA TRP A 65 -8.78 21.63 -14.67
C TRP A 65 -7.74 21.51 -13.54
N VAL A 66 -7.42 20.27 -13.15
CA VAL A 66 -6.37 20.00 -12.16
C VAL A 66 -5.00 20.42 -12.70
N TYR A 67 -4.65 20.03 -13.92
CA TYR A 67 -3.38 20.36 -14.58
C TYR A 67 -3.16 21.87 -14.67
N GLU A 68 -4.19 22.63 -15.08
CA GLU A 68 -4.15 24.09 -15.21
C GLU A 68 -4.09 24.83 -13.87
N SER A 69 -4.39 24.15 -12.76
CA SER A 69 -4.21 24.70 -11.40
C SER A 69 -2.74 24.76 -10.98
N PHE A 70 -1.83 24.11 -11.71
CA PHE A 70 -0.39 24.15 -11.49
C PHE A 70 0.31 24.98 -12.57
N ARG A 71 1.37 25.69 -12.17
CA ARG A 71 2.15 26.56 -13.05
C ARG A 71 2.88 25.78 -14.15
N ASP A 72 3.44 24.63 -13.78
CA ASP A 72 4.28 23.79 -14.64
C ASP A 72 4.26 22.33 -14.17
N GLU A 73 4.81 21.45 -15.00
CA GLU A 73 4.90 20.01 -14.71
C GLU A 73 5.75 19.70 -13.47
N TYR A 74 6.72 20.56 -13.13
CA TYR A 74 7.52 20.38 -11.92
C TYR A 74 6.67 20.61 -10.67
N GLN A 75 5.86 21.67 -10.64
CA GLN A 75 4.94 21.94 -9.54
C GLN A 75 3.85 20.86 -9.45
N LEU A 76 3.33 20.39 -10.58
CA LEU A 76 2.39 19.26 -10.62
C LEU A 76 3.01 18.00 -10.02
N ALA A 77 4.23 17.64 -10.45
CA ALA A 77 4.96 16.47 -9.98
C ALA A 77 5.29 16.53 -8.49
N THR A 78 5.57 17.72 -7.95
CA THR A 78 6.03 17.89 -6.57
C THR A 78 4.90 18.27 -5.60
N VAL A 79 4.32 19.46 -5.77
CA VAL A 79 3.22 19.96 -4.93
C VAL A 79 1.97 19.12 -5.12
N GLY A 80 1.61 18.79 -6.36
CA GLY A 80 0.42 17.96 -6.64
C GLY A 80 0.51 16.58 -5.98
N THR A 81 1.65 15.90 -6.13
CA THR A 81 1.90 14.61 -5.47
C THR A 81 1.87 14.72 -3.94
N THR A 82 2.46 15.79 -3.39
CA THR A 82 2.42 16.05 -1.94
C THR A 82 0.98 16.22 -1.44
N LEU A 83 0.17 17.00 -2.16
CA LEU A 83 -1.24 17.21 -1.83
C LEU A 83 -2.04 15.91 -1.88
N VAL A 84 -1.84 15.07 -2.90
CA VAL A 84 -2.50 13.76 -2.98
C VAL A 84 -2.17 12.90 -1.77
N ILE A 85 -0.89 12.80 -1.40
CA ILE A 85 -0.48 12.00 -0.23
C ILE A 85 -1.11 12.54 1.05
N ILE A 86 -1.03 13.86 1.28
CA ILE A 86 -1.56 14.49 2.50
C ILE A 86 -3.08 14.33 2.57
N VAL A 87 -3.80 14.64 1.49
CA VAL A 87 -5.27 14.56 1.46
C VAL A 87 -5.73 13.12 1.66
N CYS A 88 -5.14 12.16 0.95
CA CYS A 88 -5.49 10.74 1.13
C CYS A 88 -5.19 10.25 2.55
N MET A 89 -4.03 10.61 3.11
CA MET A 89 -3.69 10.23 4.48
C MET A 89 -4.63 10.85 5.50
N LEU A 90 -4.91 12.16 5.42
CA LEU A 90 -5.83 12.83 6.33
C LEU A 90 -7.24 12.26 6.23
N MET A 91 -7.76 12.06 5.00
CA MET A 91 -9.09 11.50 4.78
C MET A 91 -9.22 10.10 5.40
N MET A 92 -8.26 9.21 5.14
CA MET A 92 -8.32 7.83 5.64
C MET A 92 -8.07 7.74 7.15
N THR A 93 -7.04 8.42 7.66
CA THR A 93 -6.66 8.33 9.08
C THR A 93 -7.65 9.05 9.98
N SER A 94 -8.27 10.16 9.55
CA SER A 94 -9.23 10.90 10.38
C SER A 94 -10.47 10.08 10.71
N LEU A 95 -10.98 9.28 9.77
CA LEU A 95 -12.13 8.38 10.00
C LEU A 95 -11.83 7.37 11.11
N TYR A 96 -10.71 6.66 11.01
CA TYR A 96 -10.31 5.66 12.01
C TYR A 96 -9.93 6.30 13.34
N THR A 97 -9.21 7.42 13.31
CA THR A 97 -8.82 8.18 14.51
C THR A 97 -10.04 8.69 15.27
N TYR A 98 -11.08 9.14 14.57
CA TYR A 98 -12.34 9.52 15.19
C TYR A 98 -12.98 8.35 15.96
N MET A 99 -13.02 7.16 15.34
CA MET A 99 -13.55 5.95 16.00
C MET A 99 -12.70 5.56 17.22
N ASP A 100 -11.37 5.61 17.10
CA ASP A 100 -10.45 5.26 18.19
C ASP A 100 -10.53 6.27 19.35
N LEU A 101 -10.67 7.58 19.09
CA LEU A 101 -10.75 8.62 20.13
C LEU A 101 -12.11 8.69 20.83
N THR A 102 -13.20 8.42 20.10
CA THR A 102 -14.56 8.65 20.61
C THR A 102 -15.31 7.38 20.98
N GLY A 103 -14.86 6.22 20.49
CA GLY A 103 -15.65 4.99 20.57
C GLY A 103 -16.97 5.07 19.78
N ARG A 104 -17.08 5.97 18.79
CA ARG A 104 -18.30 6.20 18.01
C ARG A 104 -18.06 6.18 16.50
N PRO A 105 -19.09 5.84 15.71
CA PRO A 105 -20.38 5.28 16.16
C PRO A 105 -20.23 3.80 16.54
N ALA A 106 -21.00 3.35 17.54
CA ALA A 106 -20.91 1.97 18.06
C ALA A 106 -21.12 0.90 16.99
N VAL A 107 -21.93 1.20 15.96
CA VAL A 107 -22.19 0.33 14.81
C VAL A 107 -20.92 0.02 13.99
N LEU A 108 -19.92 0.92 14.01
CA LEU A 108 -18.63 0.71 13.34
C LEU A 108 -17.57 0.20 14.32
N VAL A 109 -17.58 0.66 15.58
CA VAL A 109 -16.58 0.25 16.57
C VAL A 109 -16.63 -1.25 16.88
N ARG A 110 -17.80 -1.89 16.73
CA ARG A 110 -17.95 -3.36 16.87
C ARG A 110 -17.09 -4.19 15.91
N TYR A 111 -16.53 -3.59 14.86
CA TYR A 111 -15.64 -4.28 13.91
C TYR A 111 -14.16 -4.27 14.33
N LYS A 112 -13.84 -3.78 15.54
CA LYS A 112 -12.47 -3.87 16.09
C LYS A 112 -12.06 -5.33 16.27
N ILE A 113 -10.90 -5.71 15.75
CA ILE A 113 -10.44 -7.12 15.77
C ILE A 113 -9.73 -7.51 17.08
N GLN A 114 -9.15 -6.53 17.79
CA GLN A 114 -8.53 -6.71 19.11
C GLN A 114 -9.24 -5.85 20.17
N PRO A 115 -10.47 -6.19 20.60
CA PRO A 115 -11.26 -5.33 21.49
C PRO A 115 -10.67 -5.19 22.91
N ASN A 116 -9.77 -6.10 23.31
CA ASN A 116 -9.17 -6.10 24.66
C ASN A 116 -7.82 -5.35 24.72
N VAL A 117 -7.30 -4.88 23.58
CA VAL A 117 -6.01 -4.18 23.49
C VAL A 117 -6.26 -2.80 22.89
N ASN A 118 -5.98 -1.75 23.66
CA ASN A 118 -6.30 -0.36 23.30
C ASN A 118 -7.79 -0.16 22.90
N PRO A 119 -8.75 -0.53 23.77
CA PRO A 119 -10.16 -0.34 23.46
C PRO A 119 -10.49 1.15 23.28
N PRO A 120 -11.30 1.52 22.27
CA PRO A 120 -11.85 2.87 22.18
C PRO A 120 -12.76 3.20 23.38
N PRO A 121 -12.77 4.44 23.90
CA PRO A 121 -11.92 5.56 23.51
C PRO A 121 -10.47 5.41 24.01
N VAL A 122 -9.51 5.63 23.11
CA VAL A 122 -8.07 5.59 23.38
C VAL A 122 -7.59 6.94 23.91
N ASP A 123 -6.61 6.93 24.82
CA ASP A 123 -6.03 8.12 25.44
C ASP A 123 -5.48 9.12 24.37
N PRO A 124 -5.99 10.37 24.31
CA PRO A 124 -5.51 11.40 23.41
C PRO A 124 -4.00 11.70 23.49
N ALA A 125 -3.36 11.48 24.65
CA ALA A 125 -1.92 11.69 24.81
C ALA A 125 -1.09 10.81 23.85
N LEU A 126 -1.61 9.63 23.52
CA LEU A 126 -0.99 8.72 22.56
C LEU A 126 -0.95 9.32 21.14
N PHE A 127 -2.03 9.97 20.73
CA PHE A 127 -2.14 10.63 19.44
C PHE A 127 -1.23 11.85 19.34
N ALA A 128 -1.05 12.60 20.45
CA ALA A 128 -0.09 13.71 20.48
C ALA A 128 1.34 13.21 20.26
N LYS A 129 1.74 12.12 20.94
CA LYS A 129 3.04 11.47 20.75
C LYS A 129 3.26 11.02 19.30
N VAL A 130 2.25 10.38 18.71
CA VAL A 130 2.30 9.93 17.31
C VAL A 130 2.40 11.14 16.37
N GLY A 131 1.53 12.13 16.54
CA GLY A 131 1.47 13.33 15.70
C GLY A 131 2.79 14.11 15.65
N LEU A 132 3.46 14.28 16.78
CA LEU A 132 4.78 14.94 16.82
C LEU A 132 5.83 14.18 15.99
N GLN A 133 5.79 12.85 15.99
CA GLN A 133 6.70 12.02 15.21
C GLN A 133 6.38 12.04 13.70
N LEU A 134 5.15 12.34 13.30
CA LEU A 134 4.79 12.38 11.88
C LEU A 134 5.43 13.58 11.17
N ILE A 135 5.68 14.67 11.87
CA ILE A 135 6.28 15.90 11.30
C ILE A 135 7.60 15.61 10.56
N PRO A 136 8.64 15.03 11.18
CA PRO A 136 9.90 14.76 10.48
C PRO A 136 9.74 13.79 9.31
N ASN A 137 8.88 12.76 9.42
CA ASN A 137 8.64 11.80 8.33
C ASN A 137 7.93 12.47 7.14
N THR A 138 6.95 13.34 7.41
CA THR A 138 6.26 14.13 6.38
C THR A 138 7.23 15.09 5.67
N LEU A 139 8.04 15.85 6.43
CA LEU A 139 9.02 16.76 5.84
C LEU A 139 10.05 16.00 4.98
N LEU A 140 10.47 14.82 5.44
CA LEU A 140 11.39 13.95 4.69
C LEU A 140 10.75 13.41 3.41
N THR A 141 9.48 13.01 3.44
CA THR A 141 8.73 12.61 2.24
C THR A 141 8.65 13.76 1.24
N ILE A 142 8.30 14.97 1.70
CA ILE A 142 8.25 16.17 0.85
C ILE A 142 9.61 16.42 0.20
N ALA A 143 10.69 16.42 1.00
CA ALA A 143 12.04 16.60 0.48
C ALA A 143 12.39 15.55 -0.61
N ILE A 144 12.07 14.28 -0.36
CA ILE A 144 12.33 13.19 -1.32
C ILE A 144 11.51 13.36 -2.61
N ILE A 145 10.25 13.78 -2.54
CA ILE A 145 9.42 14.03 -3.73
C ILE A 145 10.09 15.08 -4.63
N TYR A 146 10.59 16.17 -4.06
CA TYR A 146 11.29 17.21 -4.81
C TYR A 146 12.60 16.70 -5.41
N LEU A 147 13.37 15.90 -4.65
CA LEU A 147 14.64 15.33 -5.11
C LEU A 147 14.47 14.23 -6.17
N LEU A 148 13.33 13.51 -6.16
CA LEU A 148 13.07 12.44 -7.12
C LEU A 148 12.56 12.94 -8.46
N GLN A 149 12.07 14.19 -8.56
CA GLN A 149 11.46 14.69 -9.80
C GLN A 149 12.39 14.57 -11.03
N PRO A 150 13.69 14.92 -10.96
CA PRO A 150 14.59 14.72 -12.11
C PRO A 150 14.76 13.25 -12.50
N VAL A 151 14.74 12.34 -11.52
CA VAL A 151 14.82 10.89 -11.77
C VAL A 151 13.55 10.38 -12.44
N MET A 152 12.38 10.86 -12.02
CA MET A 152 11.09 10.53 -12.63
C MET A 152 11.06 10.94 -14.10
N VAL A 153 11.50 12.16 -14.42
CA VAL A 153 11.60 12.65 -15.80
C VAL A 153 12.63 11.85 -16.60
N TRP A 154 13.81 11.60 -16.05
CA TRP A 154 14.85 10.78 -16.70
C TRP A 154 14.35 9.36 -17.03
N ARG A 155 13.53 8.78 -16.16
CA ARG A 155 12.93 7.46 -16.38
C ARG A 155 11.73 7.47 -17.33
N GLY A 156 11.30 8.64 -17.80
CA GLY A 156 10.25 8.81 -18.80
C GLY A 156 8.84 8.85 -18.23
N MET A 157 8.67 9.23 -16.95
CA MET A 157 7.33 9.50 -16.42
C MET A 157 6.69 10.69 -17.12
N GLU A 158 5.40 10.56 -17.43
CA GLU A 158 4.63 11.57 -18.14
C GLU A 158 3.86 12.46 -17.14
N PHE A 159 4.04 13.77 -17.26
CA PHE A 159 3.33 14.76 -16.46
C PHE A 159 2.36 15.60 -17.30
N SER A 160 2.06 15.15 -18.51
CA SER A 160 1.39 15.94 -19.54
C SER A 160 -0.10 16.20 -19.26
N LYS A 161 -0.65 17.18 -19.97
CA LYS A 161 -2.09 17.49 -19.94
C LYS A 161 -2.98 16.36 -20.48
N LYS A 162 -2.47 15.43 -21.30
CA LYS A 162 -3.26 14.34 -21.87
C LYS A 162 -3.24 13.12 -20.95
N LEU A 163 -4.40 12.62 -20.56
CA LEU A 163 -4.50 11.41 -19.75
C LEU A 163 -3.89 10.19 -20.46
N PRO A 164 -3.34 9.22 -19.70
CA PRO A 164 -2.93 7.95 -20.26
C PRO A 164 -4.16 7.21 -20.78
N SER A 165 -3.96 6.29 -21.72
CA SER A 165 -5.01 5.35 -22.10
C SER A 165 -5.41 4.47 -20.90
N LEU A 166 -6.63 3.93 -20.90
CA LEU A 166 -7.02 2.93 -19.90
C LEU A 166 -6.03 1.76 -19.91
N TRP A 167 -5.62 1.31 -21.09
CA TRP A 167 -4.71 0.19 -21.23
C TRP A 167 -3.35 0.45 -20.60
N ARG A 168 -2.77 1.64 -20.80
CA ARG A 168 -1.52 2.04 -20.14
C ARG A 168 -1.68 2.03 -18.62
N LEU A 169 -2.79 2.54 -18.09
CA LEU A 169 -3.09 2.47 -16.66
C LEU A 169 -3.18 1.03 -16.16
N LEU A 170 -3.97 0.17 -16.83
CA LEU A 170 -4.15 -1.25 -16.45
C LEU A 170 -2.86 -2.06 -16.54
N LEU A 171 -1.97 -1.65 -17.42
CA LEU A 171 -0.64 -2.20 -17.54
C LEU A 171 0.23 -1.72 -16.38
N ASP A 172 0.40 -0.41 -16.19
CA ASP A 172 1.37 0.15 -15.24
C ASP A 172 1.03 -0.16 -13.77
N PHE A 173 -0.27 -0.24 -13.43
CA PHE A 173 -0.72 -0.39 -12.04
C PHE A 173 -0.26 -1.72 -11.40
N PRO A 174 -0.38 -2.90 -12.05
CA PRO A 174 0.24 -4.15 -11.58
C PRO A 174 1.74 -4.06 -11.28
N VAL A 175 2.50 -3.30 -12.07
CA VAL A 175 3.94 -3.09 -11.78
C VAL A 175 4.12 -2.38 -10.45
N CYS A 176 3.31 -1.35 -10.18
CA CYS A 176 3.35 -0.67 -8.90
C CYS A 176 3.07 -1.62 -7.73
N VAL A 177 2.04 -2.48 -7.85
CA VAL A 177 1.72 -3.49 -6.83
C VAL A 177 2.88 -4.47 -6.60
N LEU A 178 3.46 -5.01 -7.67
CA LEU A 178 4.55 -5.98 -7.57
C LEU A 178 5.83 -5.36 -7.00
N MET A 179 6.18 -4.15 -7.44
CA MET A 179 7.37 -3.46 -6.94
C MET A 179 7.21 -3.06 -5.48
N GLN A 180 6.00 -2.69 -5.06
CA GLN A 180 5.70 -2.46 -3.66
C GLN A 180 5.84 -3.74 -2.82
N GLU A 181 5.26 -4.85 -3.27
CA GLU A 181 5.39 -6.14 -2.57
C GLU A 181 6.87 -6.52 -2.41
N ILE A 182 7.66 -6.43 -3.48
CA ILE A 182 9.10 -6.74 -3.45
C ILE A 182 9.86 -5.79 -2.53
N GLY A 183 9.75 -4.49 -2.76
CA GLY A 183 10.50 -3.48 -2.02
C GLY A 183 10.17 -3.49 -0.54
N PHE A 184 8.86 -3.52 -0.21
CA PHE A 184 8.40 -3.53 1.17
C PHE A 184 8.78 -4.82 1.87
N TYR A 185 8.53 -5.99 1.28
CA TYR A 185 8.83 -7.27 1.94
C TYR A 185 10.29 -7.37 2.38
N TYR A 186 11.24 -7.07 1.48
CA TYR A 186 12.66 -7.20 1.80
C TYR A 186 13.15 -6.08 2.74
N ALA A 187 12.70 -4.84 2.56
CA ALA A 187 13.05 -3.75 3.48
C ALA A 187 12.51 -4.02 4.89
N HIS A 188 11.25 -4.45 4.98
CA HIS A 188 10.58 -4.78 6.23
C HIS A 188 11.26 -5.97 6.92
N ARG A 189 11.49 -7.07 6.19
CA ARG A 189 12.20 -8.24 6.73
C ARG A 189 13.64 -7.90 7.18
N LEU A 190 14.32 -6.99 6.49
CA LEU A 190 15.65 -6.52 6.88
C LEU A 190 15.60 -5.77 8.21
N VAL A 191 14.64 -4.87 8.44
CA VAL A 191 14.56 -4.12 9.70
C VAL A 191 14.16 -4.99 10.90
N HIS A 192 13.71 -6.24 10.67
CA HIS A 192 13.54 -7.27 11.70
C HIS A 192 14.81 -8.01 12.11
N VAL A 193 15.94 -7.79 11.43
CA VAL A 193 17.25 -8.31 11.90
C VAL A 193 17.54 -7.74 13.29
N PRO A 194 17.97 -8.55 14.29
CA PRO A 194 17.97 -8.15 15.71
C PRO A 194 18.63 -6.79 16.02
N TYR A 195 19.70 -6.45 15.30
CA TYR A 195 20.38 -5.16 15.44
C TYR A 195 19.51 -3.98 14.95
N LEU A 196 18.92 -4.10 13.76
CA LEU A 196 18.06 -3.08 13.17
C LEU A 196 16.72 -3.00 13.91
N TYR A 197 16.17 -4.14 14.32
CA TYR A 197 14.92 -4.18 15.09
C TYR A 197 15.04 -3.35 16.36
N LYS A 198 16.07 -3.62 17.18
CA LYS A 198 16.26 -2.93 18.46
C LYS A 198 16.41 -1.41 18.32
N ARG A 199 16.95 -0.92 17.20
CA ARG A 199 17.32 0.50 17.02
C ARG A 199 16.36 1.29 16.15
N ILE A 200 15.66 0.62 15.24
CA ILE A 200 14.88 1.24 14.17
C ILE A 200 13.43 0.78 14.28
N HIS A 201 13.18 -0.52 14.13
CA HIS A 201 11.83 -1.06 13.93
C HIS A 201 11.03 -1.26 15.23
N LYS A 202 11.69 -1.39 16.37
CA LYS A 202 11.03 -1.56 17.68
C LYS A 202 10.05 -0.42 17.99
N LYS A 203 10.31 0.78 17.45
CA LYS A 203 9.42 1.94 17.59
C LYS A 203 8.09 1.73 16.85
N HIS A 204 8.13 1.17 15.64
CA HIS A 204 6.93 0.85 14.87
C HIS A 204 6.09 -0.21 15.60
N HIS A 205 6.77 -1.21 16.17
CA HIS A 205 6.18 -2.29 16.98
C HIS A 205 5.83 -1.89 18.41
N GLU A 206 5.84 -0.60 18.76
CA GLU A 206 5.34 -0.14 20.06
C GLU A 206 3.84 -0.46 20.23
N PHE A 207 3.11 -0.56 19.12
CA PHE A 207 1.67 -0.79 19.06
C PHE A 207 1.31 -2.19 18.59
N THR A 208 1.22 -3.16 19.52
CA THR A 208 0.83 -4.55 19.18
C THR A 208 -0.60 -4.70 18.65
N ALA A 209 -1.47 -3.73 18.95
CA ALA A 209 -2.74 -3.50 18.27
C ALA A 209 -2.66 -2.15 17.56
N PRO A 210 -2.28 -2.13 16.27
CA PRO A 210 -2.07 -0.87 15.56
C PRO A 210 -3.39 -0.11 15.37
N MET A 211 -3.23 1.19 15.17
CA MET A 211 -4.27 2.13 14.73
C MET A 211 -3.84 2.77 13.41
N SER A 212 -4.79 3.25 12.62
CA SER A 212 -4.48 3.78 11.29
C SER A 212 -3.44 4.93 11.33
N VAL A 213 -3.48 5.77 12.36
CA VAL A 213 -2.57 6.92 12.53
C VAL A 213 -1.12 6.51 12.84
N VAL A 214 -0.90 5.29 13.35
CA VAL A 214 0.45 4.81 13.67
C VAL A 214 1.15 4.15 12.49
N ALA A 215 0.47 3.98 11.34
CA ALA A 215 1.10 3.44 10.13
C ALA A 215 2.41 4.16 9.74
N PRO A 216 2.45 5.51 9.70
CA PRO A 216 3.71 6.24 9.48
C PRO A 216 4.55 6.47 10.75
N TYR A 217 4.13 5.97 11.92
CA TYR A 217 4.88 6.08 13.18
C TYR A 217 6.05 5.10 13.20
N CYS A 218 7.20 5.57 12.72
CA CYS A 218 8.41 4.77 12.63
C CYS A 218 9.66 5.66 12.70
N HIS A 219 10.83 5.03 12.79
CA HIS A 219 12.10 5.73 12.71
C HIS A 219 12.30 6.32 11.28
N PRO A 220 12.88 7.53 11.11
CA PRO A 220 13.01 8.14 9.77
C PRO A 220 13.73 7.28 8.73
N PHE A 221 14.74 6.51 9.14
CA PHE A 221 15.41 5.55 8.24
C PHE A 221 14.46 4.45 7.73
N GLU A 222 13.63 3.88 8.60
CA GLU A 222 12.61 2.90 8.22
C GLU A 222 11.55 3.55 7.33
N HIS A 223 11.15 4.78 7.65
CA HIS A 223 10.22 5.54 6.83
C HIS A 223 10.73 5.66 5.38
N VAL A 224 11.98 6.05 5.18
CA VAL A 224 12.56 6.15 3.82
C VAL A 224 12.66 4.78 3.17
N THR A 225 13.23 3.79 3.86
CA THR A 225 13.57 2.49 3.26
C THR A 225 12.37 1.59 3.02
N SER A 226 11.42 1.55 3.95
CA SER A 226 10.26 0.66 3.88
C SER A 226 9.04 1.37 3.31
N ASN A 227 8.83 2.66 3.58
CA ASN A 227 7.61 3.35 3.13
C ASN A 227 7.84 4.17 1.85
N VAL A 228 8.88 5.01 1.78
CA VAL A 228 9.04 5.95 0.65
C VAL A 228 9.66 5.32 -0.59
N ILE A 229 10.74 4.55 -0.45
CA ILE A 229 11.42 3.95 -1.61
C ILE A 229 10.48 2.96 -2.35
N PRO A 230 9.84 1.98 -1.69
CA PRO A 230 8.94 1.05 -2.38
C PRO A 230 7.76 1.77 -3.06
N LEU A 231 7.20 2.80 -2.41
CA LEU A 231 6.08 3.61 -2.90
C LEU A 231 6.34 4.20 -4.29
N PHE A 232 7.53 4.76 -4.52
CA PHE A 232 7.89 5.41 -5.78
C PHE A 232 8.58 4.48 -6.78
N THR A 233 9.10 3.33 -6.34
CA THR A 233 9.83 2.41 -7.22
C THR A 233 8.98 1.92 -8.38
N GLY A 234 7.73 1.53 -8.13
CA GLY A 234 6.79 1.10 -9.16
C GLY A 234 6.56 2.13 -10.27
N PRO A 235 6.06 3.34 -9.95
CA PRO A 235 5.85 4.42 -10.90
C PRO A 235 7.11 4.81 -11.70
N ILE A 236 8.27 4.88 -11.03
CA ILE A 236 9.54 5.24 -11.67
C ILE A 236 9.98 4.15 -12.66
N LEU A 237 9.80 2.88 -12.30
CA LEU A 237 10.17 1.77 -13.16
C LEU A 237 9.23 1.63 -14.36
N SER A 238 7.94 1.87 -14.17
CA SER A 238 6.93 1.81 -15.24
C SER A 238 6.96 3.03 -16.17
N GLY A 239 7.57 4.14 -15.74
CA GLY A 239 7.53 5.40 -16.49
C GLY A 239 6.09 5.86 -16.70
N CYS A 240 5.21 5.60 -15.73
CA CYS A 240 3.79 5.84 -15.88
C CYS A 240 3.45 7.34 -15.88
N HIS A 241 2.24 7.64 -16.31
CA HIS A 241 1.68 8.98 -16.15
C HIS A 241 1.46 9.33 -14.67
N VAL A 242 1.58 10.62 -14.31
CA VAL A 242 1.40 11.13 -12.94
C VAL A 242 0.06 10.73 -12.32
N ILE A 243 -1.03 10.69 -13.11
CA ILE A 243 -2.33 10.19 -12.66
C ILE A 243 -2.29 8.72 -12.24
N THR A 244 -1.59 7.85 -12.99
CA THR A 244 -1.43 6.45 -12.59
C THR A 244 -0.66 6.36 -11.28
N MET A 245 0.38 7.18 -11.11
CA MET A 245 1.08 7.30 -9.83
C MET A 245 0.13 7.74 -8.71
N TRP A 246 -0.66 8.81 -8.90
CA TRP A 246 -1.57 9.31 -7.86
C TRP A 246 -2.66 8.31 -7.47
N LEU A 247 -3.21 7.57 -8.44
CA LEU A 247 -4.15 6.47 -8.15
C LEU A 247 -3.47 5.35 -7.36
N TRP A 248 -2.23 5.01 -7.70
CA TRP A 248 -1.42 4.06 -6.94
C TRP A 248 -1.15 4.54 -5.52
N LEU A 249 -0.74 5.80 -5.33
CA LEU A 249 -0.50 6.41 -4.01
C LEU A 249 -1.76 6.37 -3.16
N ALA A 250 -2.91 6.78 -3.72
CA ALA A 250 -4.20 6.74 -3.04
C ALA A 250 -4.59 5.32 -2.62
N TYR A 251 -4.42 4.34 -3.52
CA TYR A 251 -4.66 2.94 -3.23
C TYR A 251 -3.73 2.41 -2.12
N LEU A 252 -2.42 2.68 -2.20
CA LEU A 252 -1.49 2.17 -1.19
C LEU A 252 -1.74 2.80 0.18
N ILE A 253 -2.11 4.09 0.24
CA ILE A 253 -2.51 4.75 1.47
C ILE A 253 -3.78 4.10 2.03
N TYR A 254 -4.79 3.83 1.19
CA TYR A 254 -5.99 3.09 1.59
C TYR A 254 -5.65 1.72 2.18
N GLU A 255 -4.82 0.93 1.50
CA GLU A 255 -4.40 -0.40 1.95
C GLU A 255 -3.65 -0.34 3.28
N THR A 256 -2.67 0.56 3.39
CA THR A 256 -1.82 0.69 4.57
C THR A 256 -2.64 1.14 5.78
N THR A 257 -3.50 2.14 5.62
CA THR A 257 -4.36 2.67 6.69
C THR A 257 -5.40 1.66 7.13
N THR A 258 -6.05 0.98 6.19
CA THR A 258 -6.99 -0.10 6.49
C THR A 258 -6.29 -1.26 7.20
N GLY A 259 -5.11 -1.68 6.75
CA GLY A 259 -4.31 -2.75 7.34
C GLY A 259 -3.85 -2.45 8.78
N HIS A 260 -3.60 -1.18 9.11
CA HIS A 260 -3.23 -0.75 10.46
C HIS A 260 -4.41 -0.32 11.32
N SER A 261 -5.63 -0.22 10.78
CA SER A 261 -6.76 0.37 11.50
C SER A 261 -7.20 -0.45 12.72
N GLY A 262 -6.97 -1.77 12.67
CA GLY A 262 -7.56 -2.71 13.62
C GLY A 262 -9.08 -2.86 13.46
N TYR A 263 -9.68 -2.33 12.38
CA TYR A 263 -11.11 -2.46 12.06
C TYR A 263 -11.31 -3.27 10.79
N HIS A 264 -12.11 -4.33 10.86
CA HIS A 264 -12.52 -5.08 9.68
C HIS A 264 -13.91 -4.63 9.24
N LEU A 265 -13.97 -3.49 8.56
CA LEU A 265 -15.23 -2.86 8.13
C LEU A 265 -15.90 -3.62 6.97
N PRO A 266 -17.23 -3.44 6.76
CA PRO A 266 -17.91 -3.98 5.60
C PRO A 266 -17.29 -3.49 4.29
N PHE A 267 -17.20 -4.40 3.32
CA PHE A 267 -16.64 -4.22 1.99
C PHE A 267 -15.18 -3.78 1.94
N SER A 268 -14.45 -3.87 3.06
CA SER A 268 -13.01 -3.59 3.12
C SER A 268 -12.19 -4.88 3.09
N LYS A 269 -10.90 -4.74 2.78
CA LYS A 269 -9.93 -5.77 3.06
C LYS A 269 -9.71 -5.93 4.56
N SER A 270 -9.20 -7.10 4.92
CA SER A 270 -8.99 -7.50 6.30
C SER A 270 -7.66 -6.96 6.85
N PRO A 271 -7.64 -6.36 8.06
CA PRO A 271 -6.39 -5.99 8.74
C PRO A 271 -5.64 -7.16 9.37
N GLU A 272 -6.23 -8.37 9.39
CA GLU A 272 -5.73 -9.55 10.14
C GLU A 272 -4.28 -9.94 9.78
N PHE A 273 -3.86 -9.76 8.52
CA PHE A 273 -2.51 -10.14 8.09
C PHE A 273 -1.43 -9.29 8.75
N HIS A 274 -1.61 -7.97 8.74
CA HIS A 274 -0.65 -7.04 9.34
C HIS A 274 -0.82 -6.94 10.86
N ASP A 275 -2.05 -7.09 11.37
CA ASP A 275 -2.29 -7.21 12.81
C ASP A 275 -1.57 -8.43 13.41
N PHE A 276 -1.61 -9.59 12.72
CA PHE A 276 -0.85 -10.77 13.12
C PHE A 276 0.66 -10.53 13.11
N HIS A 277 1.16 -9.71 12.17
CA HIS A 277 2.55 -9.27 12.15
C HIS A 277 2.92 -8.51 13.43
N HIS A 278 2.16 -7.49 13.81
CA HIS A 278 2.37 -6.73 15.07
C HIS A 278 2.25 -7.61 16.33
N ALA A 279 1.38 -8.61 16.31
CA ALA A 279 1.20 -9.52 17.44
C ALA A 279 2.30 -10.58 17.58
N LYS A 280 2.96 -11.00 16.48
CA LYS A 280 3.91 -12.14 16.45
C LYS A 280 5.32 -11.79 15.98
N PHE A 281 5.53 -10.60 15.43
CA PHE A 281 6.78 -9.97 14.98
C PHE A 281 7.51 -10.68 13.82
N ASN A 282 7.55 -12.02 13.78
CA ASN A 282 8.41 -12.79 12.87
C ASN A 282 7.71 -13.41 11.66
N TYR A 283 6.52 -12.90 11.30
CA TYR A 283 5.68 -13.45 10.22
C TYR A 283 5.04 -12.32 9.45
N ASN A 284 4.59 -12.56 8.22
CA ASN A 284 3.77 -11.62 7.43
C ASN A 284 4.47 -10.28 7.16
N TYR A 285 5.59 -10.28 6.44
CA TYR A 285 6.38 -9.08 6.15
C TYR A 285 5.89 -8.28 4.93
N GLY A 286 5.19 -8.91 3.99
CA GLY A 286 4.73 -8.32 2.74
C GLY A 286 3.46 -7.48 2.89
N THR A 287 3.00 -6.92 1.77
CA THR A 287 1.75 -6.15 1.72
C THR A 287 0.60 -7.01 1.22
N ILE A 288 0.82 -7.83 0.19
CA ILE A 288 -0.18 -8.75 -0.37
C ILE A 288 0.05 -10.22 0.02
N GLY A 289 1.19 -10.53 0.64
CA GLY A 289 1.54 -11.86 1.14
C GLY A 289 2.08 -12.83 0.08
N LEU A 290 2.32 -12.36 -1.15
CA LEU A 290 2.90 -13.18 -2.22
C LEU A 290 4.32 -13.64 -1.86
N LEU A 291 5.15 -12.72 -1.37
CA LEU A 291 6.51 -13.06 -0.95
C LEU A 291 6.54 -13.79 0.39
N ASP A 292 5.54 -13.59 1.26
CA ASP A 292 5.41 -14.40 2.45
C ASP A 292 5.10 -15.85 2.13
N TRP A 293 4.17 -16.10 1.20
CA TRP A 293 3.87 -17.44 0.69
C TRP A 293 5.13 -18.08 0.06
N LEU A 294 5.84 -17.33 -0.79
CA LEU A 294 7.04 -17.82 -1.46
C LEU A 294 8.16 -18.19 -0.47
N HIS A 295 8.33 -17.41 0.60
CA HIS A 295 9.39 -17.63 1.60
C HIS A 295 8.93 -18.44 2.83
N GLY A 296 7.64 -18.80 2.91
CA GLY A 296 7.04 -19.49 4.05
C GLY A 296 6.90 -18.65 5.31
N THR A 297 6.97 -17.32 5.21
CA THR A 297 6.83 -16.40 6.36
C THR A 297 5.37 -16.11 6.75
N ASP A 298 4.39 -16.71 6.06
CA ASP A 298 2.96 -16.71 6.42
C ASP A 298 2.48 -18.02 7.08
N SER A 299 3.39 -18.99 7.30
CA SER A 299 3.02 -20.34 7.73
C SER A 299 2.22 -20.35 9.04
N ALA A 300 2.67 -19.64 10.07
CA ALA A 300 1.94 -19.54 11.34
C ALA A 300 0.59 -18.82 11.18
N PHE A 301 0.53 -17.81 10.31
CA PHE A 301 -0.70 -17.08 10.02
C PHE A 301 -1.74 -18.00 9.39
N ARG A 302 -1.37 -18.81 8.39
CA ARG A 302 -2.27 -19.74 7.70
C ARG A 302 -2.88 -20.83 8.59
N HIS A 303 -2.26 -21.13 9.73
CA HIS A 303 -2.78 -22.06 10.75
C HIS A 303 -3.56 -21.36 11.88
N SER A 304 -3.77 -20.06 11.80
CA SER A 304 -4.44 -19.26 12.83
C SER A 304 -5.92 -19.00 12.52
N THR A 305 -6.68 -18.56 13.53
CA THR A 305 -8.04 -18.04 13.34
C THR A 305 -8.04 -16.77 12.48
N ALA A 306 -7.00 -15.95 12.57
CA ALA A 306 -6.85 -14.70 11.81
C ALA A 306 -6.86 -14.98 10.29
N TRP A 307 -6.24 -16.06 9.83
CA TRP A 307 -6.31 -16.48 8.41
C TRP A 307 -7.75 -16.77 7.95
N LYS A 308 -8.56 -17.44 8.78
CA LYS A 308 -9.97 -17.71 8.47
C LYS A 308 -10.79 -16.41 8.34
N ARG A 309 -10.35 -15.35 9.01
CA ARG A 309 -10.94 -14.01 8.96
C ARG A 309 -10.29 -13.10 7.89
N HIS A 310 -9.20 -13.53 7.25
CA HIS A 310 -8.47 -12.73 6.27
C HIS A 310 -9.10 -12.82 4.87
N ARG A 311 -10.20 -12.10 4.68
CA ARG A 311 -10.99 -12.03 3.45
C ARG A 311 -11.77 -10.72 3.41
N ILE A 312 -12.25 -10.32 2.24
CA ILE A 312 -13.16 -9.18 2.12
C ILE A 312 -14.46 -9.50 2.88
N LEU A 313 -14.87 -8.59 3.76
CA LEU A 313 -16.14 -8.71 4.48
C LEU A 313 -17.31 -8.23 3.62
N PHE A 314 -17.95 -9.11 2.86
CA PHE A 314 -19.13 -8.75 2.05
C PHE A 314 -20.43 -8.59 2.85
N GLY A 315 -20.42 -8.93 4.15
CA GLY A 315 -21.58 -8.83 5.04
C GLY A 315 -21.49 -7.70 6.07
N ILE A 316 -22.52 -7.59 6.90
CA ILE A 316 -22.59 -6.60 8.00
C ILE A 316 -22.35 -7.23 9.38
N THR A 317 -22.01 -8.51 9.44
CA THR A 317 -21.68 -9.20 10.69
C THR A 317 -20.16 -9.22 10.84
N PRO A 318 -19.60 -8.74 11.97
CA PRO A 318 -18.16 -8.84 12.23
C PRO A 318 -17.66 -10.28 12.09
N LEU A 319 -16.50 -10.48 11.46
CA LEU A 319 -15.93 -11.83 11.31
C LEU A 319 -15.47 -12.43 12.65
N SER A 320 -15.17 -11.61 13.65
CA SER A 320 -14.92 -12.07 15.02
C SER A 320 -16.16 -12.70 15.66
N ALA A 321 -17.36 -12.26 15.29
CA ALA A 321 -18.61 -12.88 15.73
C ALA A 321 -18.93 -14.16 14.92
N SER A 322 -18.66 -14.15 13.62
CA SER A 322 -18.95 -15.29 12.72
C SER A 322 -17.93 -16.43 12.86
N ILE A 323 -16.69 -16.10 13.22
CA ILE A 323 -15.59 -17.04 13.48
C ILE A 323 -14.98 -16.63 14.82
N PRO A 324 -15.51 -17.10 15.95
CA PRO A 324 -14.98 -16.74 17.27
C PRO A 324 -13.58 -17.34 17.50
N ASP A 325 -12.83 -16.76 18.43
CA ASP A 325 -11.58 -17.36 18.89
C ASP A 325 -11.88 -18.67 19.62
N ILE A 326 -11.00 -19.67 19.43
CA ILE A 326 -11.08 -20.92 20.17
C ILE A 326 -10.73 -20.58 21.61
N LYS A 327 -11.70 -20.72 22.53
CA LYS A 327 -11.44 -20.61 23.97
C LYS A 327 -10.37 -21.64 24.31
N LYS A 328 -9.23 -21.18 24.84
CA LYS A 328 -8.31 -22.08 25.53
C LYS A 328 -9.01 -22.45 26.84
N GLU A 329 -9.42 -23.71 26.96
CA GLU A 329 -9.89 -24.30 28.21
C GLU A 329 -8.78 -24.32 29.26
#